data_AF-A0A850XFI1-F1
#
_entry.id   AF-A0A850XFI1-F1
#
_cell.length_a   1.000
_cell.length_b   1.000
_cell.length_c   1.000
_cell.angle_alpha   90.00
_cell.angle_beta   90.00
_cell.angle_gamma   90.00
#
_symmetry.space_group_name_H-M   'P 1'
#
loop_
_entity.id
_entity.type
_entity.pdbx_description
1 polymer ?
#
loop_
_entity_poly.entity_id
_entity_poly.type
_entity_poly.pdbx_seq_one_letter_code
_entity_poly.pdbx_strand_id
1 'polypeptide(L)' 'MSCYNSCLPCQPCGPTPLANSCNEPCRLQCQDSRVIIEPSPVVVTLPGPILTSFPQNTA' A
#
# COMPACT_ATOMS: atom_id res chain seq x y z
N MET A 1 -0.26 2.34 16.05
CA MET A 1 -0.99 1.43 15.14
C MET A 1 -1.45 0.24 15.97
N SER A 2 -2.73 0.19 16.33
CA SER A 2 -3.27 -0.93 17.10
C SER A 2 -4.57 -1.37 16.44
N CYS A 3 -4.66 -2.66 16.14
CA CYS A 3 -5.91 -3.29 15.74
C CYS A 3 -6.68 -3.61 17.02
N TYR A 4 -7.91 -3.12 17.13
CA TYR A 4 -8.77 -3.50 18.25
C TYR A 4 -9.64 -4.68 17.81
N ASN A 5 -9.75 -5.68 18.69
CA ASN A 5 -10.70 -6.75 18.51
C ASN A 5 -12.11 -6.17 18.61
N SER A 6 -12.84 -6.17 17.50
CA SER A 6 -14.29 -5.92 17.53
C SER A 6 -15.06 -7.11 18.11
N CYS A 7 -14.35 -8.19 18.44
CA CYS A 7 -14.89 -9.38 19.08
C CYS A 7 -15.06 -9.07 20.56
N LEU A 8 -16.27 -8.63 20.93
CA LEU A 8 -16.71 -8.69 22.32
C LEU A 8 -16.59 -10.16 22.77
N PRO A 9 -16.15 -10.44 24.01
CA PRO A 9 -16.26 -11.80 24.52
C PRO A 9 -17.73 -12.20 24.47
N CYS A 10 -18.06 -13.26 23.73
CA CYS A 10 -19.38 -13.85 23.80
C CYS A 10 -19.69 -14.07 25.28
N GLN A 11 -20.72 -13.42 25.80
CA GLN A 11 -21.11 -13.63 27.20
C GLN A 11 -21.31 -15.13 27.41
N PRO A 12 -20.84 -15.70 28.54
CA PRO A 12 -21.02 -17.13 28.78
C PRO A 12 -22.53 -17.40 28.89
N CYS A 13 -23.06 -18.19 27.95
CA CYS A 13 -24.39 -18.77 28.06
C CYS A 13 -24.38 -19.86 29.14
N GLY A 14 -24.38 -19.48 30.41
CA GLY A 14 -24.65 -20.37 31.55
C GLY A 14 -23.63 -21.50 31.81
N PRO A 15 -23.88 -22.32 32.86
CA PRO A 15 -22.99 -23.41 33.24
C PRO A 15 -23.35 -24.66 32.43
N THR A 16 -22.76 -24.84 31.26
CA THR A 16 -22.74 -26.15 30.58
C THR A 16 -21.59 -26.21 29.57
N PRO A 17 -20.81 -27.30 29.50
CA PRO A 17 -19.69 -27.41 28.57
C PRO A 17 -20.23 -27.90 27.23
N LEU A 18 -20.96 -27.05 26.52
CA LEU A 18 -21.31 -27.31 25.13
C LEU A 18 -20.63 -26.23 24.31
N ALA A 19 -19.47 -26.59 23.74
CA ALA A 19 -18.66 -25.83 22.80
C ALA A 19 -19.15 -24.39 22.55
N ASN A 20 -18.59 -23.42 23.28
CA ASN A 20 -18.78 -21.99 23.02
C ASN A 20 -18.03 -21.61 21.74
N SER A 21 -18.49 -22.15 20.61
CA SER A 21 -18.05 -21.81 19.27
C SER A 21 -18.89 -20.61 18.83
N CYS A 22 -18.40 -19.40 19.09
CA CYS A 22 -18.96 -18.22 18.46
C CYS A 22 -18.70 -18.36 16.95
N ASN A 23 -19.75 -18.59 16.18
CA ASN A 23 -19.66 -18.76 14.73
C ASN A 23 -19.71 -17.42 14.00
N GLU A 24 -19.88 -16.31 14.72
CA GLU A 24 -19.78 -14.97 14.18
C GLU A 24 -18.35 -14.70 13.70
N PRO A 25 -18.17 -14.16 12.48
CA PRO A 25 -16.85 -13.85 11.94
C PRO A 25 -16.17 -12.80 12.80
N CYS A 26 -15.18 -13.22 13.59
CA CYS A 26 -14.35 -12.32 14.37
C CYS A 26 -13.43 -11.53 13.44
N ARG A 27 -13.82 -10.30 13.12
CA ARG A 27 -13.02 -9.40 12.27
C ARG A 27 -12.20 -8.46 13.15
N LEU A 28 -10.89 -8.42 12.87
CA LEU A 28 -10.02 -7.36 13.37
C LEU A 28 -10.25 -6.11 12.52
N GLN A 29 -10.77 -5.05 13.14
CA GLN A 29 -10.84 -3.77 12.47
C GLN A 29 -9.54 -3.01 12.75
N CYS A 30 -8.71 -2.90 11.72
CA CYS A 30 -7.49 -2.11 11.72
C CYS A 30 -7.68 -0.83 10.89
N GLN A 31 -6.80 0.15 11.06
CA GLN A 31 -6.67 1.25 10.10
C GLN A 31 -6.12 0.74 8.77
N ASP A 32 -6.39 1.48 7.69
CA ASP A 32 -5.86 1.19 6.37
C ASP A 32 -4.32 1.14 6.38
N SER A 33 -3.76 0.07 5.81
CA SER A 33 -2.32 -0.03 5.61
C SER A 33 -1.87 0.88 4.46
N ARG A 34 -0.80 1.64 4.65
CA ARG A 34 -0.15 2.41 3.58
C ARG A 34 1.09 1.67 3.11
N VAL A 35 1.19 1.42 1.81
CA VAL A 35 2.39 0.87 1.17
C VAL A 35 3.03 1.99 0.35
N ILE A 36 4.34 2.19 0.53
CA ILE A 36 5.14 3.11 -0.28
C ILE A 36 5.97 2.24 -1.23
N ILE A 37 5.89 2.55 -2.53
CA ILE A 37 6.72 1.90 -3.55
C ILE A 37 7.85 2.87 -3.87
N GLU A 38 9.09 2.47 -3.58
CA GLU A 38 10.29 3.24 -3.93
C GLU A 38 11.00 2.58 -5.11
N PRO A 39 10.82 3.10 -6.33
CA PRO A 39 11.55 2.61 -7.49
C PRO A 39 13.02 3.05 -7.44
N SER A 40 13.89 2.29 -8.08
CA SER A 40 15.30 2.67 -8.25
C SER A 40 15.43 3.95 -9.11
N PRO A 41 16.41 4.82 -8.83
CA PRO A 41 16.65 6.01 -9.65
C PRO A 41 17.04 5.62 -11.07
N VAL A 42 16.53 6.37 -12.05
CA VAL A 42 16.83 6.16 -13.48
C VAL A 42 17.60 7.37 -14.00
N VAL A 43 18.70 7.11 -14.70
CA VAL A 43 19.48 8.15 -15.38
C VAL A 43 18.95 8.31 -16.81
N VAL A 44 18.61 9.54 -17.17
CA VAL A 44 18.19 9.89 -18.54
C VAL A 44 19.30 10.70 -19.19
N THR A 45 19.72 10.28 -20.38
CA THR A 45 20.65 11.06 -21.22
C THR A 45 19.86 11.77 -22.30
N LEU A 46 19.98 13.10 -22.37
CA LEU A 46 19.38 13.89 -23.43
C LEU A 46 20.41 14.07 -24.56
N PRO A 47 20.01 13.89 -25.83
CA PRO A 47 20.89 14.19 -26.95
C PRO A 47 21.28 15.68 -26.93
N GLY A 48 22.53 15.97 -27.26
CA GLY A 48 23.03 17.34 -27.33
C GLY A 48 22.27 18.20 -28.36
N PRO A 49 22.36 19.54 -28.26
CA PRO A 49 21.72 20.42 -29.22
C PRO A 49 22.28 20.18 -30.63
N ILE A 50 21.40 19.98 -31.61
CA ILE A 50 21.78 19.91 -33.02
C ILE A 50 22.03 21.34 -33.50
N LEU A 51 23.29 21.71 -33.68
CA LEU A 51 23.68 22.99 -34.27
C LEU A 51 23.75 22.84 -35.79
N THR A 52 22.70 23.26 -36.49
CA THR A 52 22.72 23.37 -37.96
C THR A 52 23.29 24.73 -38.35
N SER A 53 24.50 24.77 -38.93
CA SER A 53 25.01 25.97 -39.60
C SER A 53 24.83 25.84 -41.12
N PHE A 54 24.28 26.87 -41.74
CA PHE A 54 24.24 27.03 -43.20
C PHE A 54 25.29 28.09 -43.56
N PRO A 55 26.53 27.71 -43.90
CA PRO A 55 27.52 28.68 -44.29
C PRO A 55 27.08 29.35 -45.60
N GLN A 56 26.70 30.63 -45.54
CA GLN A 56 26.50 31.43 -46.74
C GLN A 56 27.88 31.77 -47.30
N ASN A 57 28.25 31.10 -48.39
CA ASN A 57 29.44 31.44 -49.18
C ASN A 57 29.13 32.69 -50.01
N THR A 58 29.48 33.86 -49.51
CA THR A 58 29.51 35.08 -50.33
C THR A 58 30.87 35.16 -51.03
N ALA A 59 30.85 34.84 -52.34
CA ALA A 59 31.95 35.06 -53.27
C ALA A 59 32.14 36.55 -53.60
#